data_AF-A0A136M9V5-F1
#
_entry.id   AF-A0A136M9V5-F1
#
_cell.length_a   1.000
_cell.length_b   1.000
_cell.length_c   1.000
_cell.angle_alpha   90.00
_cell.angle_beta   90.00
_cell.angle_gamma   90.00
#
_symmetry.space_group_name_H-M   'P 1'
#
loop_
_entity.id
_entity.type
_entity.pdbx_description
1 polymer ?
#
loop_
_entity_poly.entity_id
_entity_poly.type
_entity_poly.pdbx_seq_one_letter_code
_entity_poly.pdbx_strand_id
1 'polypeptide(L)'
;MTAGKFIAFAFLFSLSLSVSAQKSKTQLQREKQRNLEKIKETERILDETGVQKKNSLGELNALNQRIRQQESLIKSIQSEVSLLDYDISENNQIIDALERDLKKLKEEYAAMLFAAQKASGKVDKLTFLFSAKSFDQMLMRLKYMEQYGRARQEQAAAIEKVHDILQEQVRVTQAKRAEKNTLLNDELKENRQLTNLKQKQRTLVSNLEKQEKQLRKDLETTRKAIAELDNLIAKIIKEEMEKAAREARERERNKSGREVSEASVALSASFADNKSKFPWPVSGFVSQGFGRQNHPVLKGIVIQNDGINIQTRQGEHVKSIFNGEVSRVAFTPGMGNTVIIKHGDYFTVYTGLKDVVVKQGQQVNTNQDIGTIVANSEGISELRFQIRKNFDALNPQEWLRN
;
A
#
# COMPACT_ATOMS: atom_id res chain seq x y z
N MET A 1 -81.72 11.21 -40.91
CA MET A 1 -81.54 11.99 -42.16
C MET A 1 -80.77 13.23 -41.76
N THR A 2 -79.56 13.60 -42.20
CA THR A 2 -78.61 13.25 -43.28
C THR A 2 -77.25 13.79 -42.80
N ALA A 3 -76.24 12.94 -42.57
CA ALA A 3 -75.05 12.73 -43.41
C ALA A 3 -74.09 13.93 -43.62
N GLY A 4 -72.89 13.82 -43.03
CA GLY A 4 -71.62 14.05 -43.73
C GLY A 4 -70.81 15.32 -43.37
N LYS A 5 -69.63 15.12 -42.75
CA LYS A 5 -68.32 15.68 -43.18
C LYS A 5 -67.18 15.26 -42.24
N PHE A 6 -66.21 14.53 -42.80
CA PHE A 6 -64.91 14.21 -42.20
C PHE A 6 -64.04 15.47 -42.14
N ILE A 7 -63.36 15.71 -41.01
CA ILE A 7 -62.28 16.69 -40.87
C ILE A 7 -61.02 15.95 -40.42
N ALA A 8 -59.99 16.02 -41.25
CA ALA A 8 -58.68 15.41 -41.03
C ALA A 8 -57.87 16.22 -39.99
N PHE A 9 -57.29 15.51 -39.03
CA PHE A 9 -56.42 16.04 -37.98
C PHE A 9 -54.96 16.00 -38.46
N ALA A 10 -54.32 17.15 -38.64
CA ALA A 10 -52.89 17.25 -38.92
C ALA A 10 -52.11 17.39 -37.60
N PHE A 11 -51.32 16.36 -37.29
CA PHE A 11 -50.46 16.25 -36.11
C PHE A 11 -49.16 17.04 -36.35
N LEU A 12 -48.96 18.15 -35.63
CA LEU A 12 -47.74 18.96 -35.69
C LEU A 12 -46.70 18.38 -34.72
N PHE A 13 -45.71 17.68 -35.29
CA PHE A 13 -44.59 17.06 -34.61
C PHE A 13 -43.58 18.13 -34.18
N SER A 14 -43.51 18.45 -32.89
CA SER A 14 -42.50 19.35 -32.32
C SER A 14 -41.15 18.64 -32.22
N LEU A 15 -40.30 18.94 -33.19
CA LEU A 15 -38.93 18.45 -33.30
C LEU A 15 -38.08 18.95 -32.12
N SER A 16 -37.77 18.07 -31.17
CA SER A 16 -36.83 18.35 -30.08
C SER A 16 -35.40 18.28 -30.65
N LEU A 17 -34.85 19.43 -31.02
CA LEU A 17 -33.44 19.56 -31.40
C LEU A 17 -32.56 19.21 -30.19
N SER A 18 -31.94 18.03 -30.23
CA SER A 18 -30.80 17.70 -29.38
C SER A 18 -29.61 18.59 -29.78
N VAL A 19 -29.49 19.75 -29.13
CA VAL A 19 -28.26 20.54 -29.16
C VAL A 19 -27.22 19.77 -28.37
N SER A 20 -26.36 19.03 -29.08
CA SER A 20 -25.11 18.52 -28.51
C SER A 20 -24.27 19.74 -28.15
N ALA A 21 -24.29 20.14 -26.87
CA ALA A 21 -23.52 21.27 -26.37
C ALA A 21 -22.03 20.91 -26.48
N GLN A 22 -21.41 21.34 -27.58
CA GLN A 22 -19.97 21.24 -27.78
C GLN A 22 -19.28 22.00 -26.63
N LYS A 23 -18.64 21.28 -25.70
CA LYS A 23 -17.89 21.89 -24.60
C LYS A 23 -16.86 22.87 -25.18
N SER A 24 -16.87 24.11 -24.69
CA SER A 24 -15.96 25.14 -25.19
C SER A 24 -14.51 24.84 -24.76
N LYS A 25 -13.53 25.28 -25.57
CA LYS A 25 -12.10 25.15 -25.26
C LYS A 25 -11.75 25.63 -23.84
N THR A 26 -12.36 26.74 -23.42
CA THR A 26 -12.17 27.32 -22.09
C THR A 26 -12.72 26.44 -20.96
N GLN A 27 -13.82 25.73 -21.20
CA GLN A 27 -14.41 24.79 -20.25
C GLN A 27 -13.52 23.53 -20.09
N LEU A 28 -13.01 22.99 -21.20
CA LEU A 28 -12.07 21.86 -21.17
C LEU A 28 -10.75 22.26 -20.46
N GLN A 29 -10.24 23.47 -20.69
CA GLN A 29 -9.04 23.94 -19.99
C GLN A 29 -9.23 24.08 -18.48
N ARG A 30 -10.41 24.53 -18.02
CA ARG A 30 -10.74 24.56 -16.58
C ARG A 30 -10.84 23.16 -15.98
N GLU A 31 -11.41 22.21 -16.73
CA GLU A 31 -11.51 20.81 -16.31
C GLU A 31 -10.13 20.15 -16.23
N LYS A 32 -9.23 20.43 -17.18
CA LYS A 32 -7.82 20.04 -17.11
C LYS A 32 -7.12 20.59 -15.87
N GLN A 33 -7.28 21.89 -15.60
CA GLN A 33 -6.65 22.53 -14.45
C GLN A 33 -7.09 21.89 -13.13
N ARG A 34 -8.40 21.64 -12.96
CA ARG A 34 -8.94 20.93 -11.80
C ARG A 34 -8.36 19.52 -11.66
N ASN A 35 -8.22 18.80 -12.76
CA ASN A 35 -7.65 17.45 -12.74
C ASN A 35 -6.15 17.46 -12.41
N LEU A 36 -5.39 18.48 -12.85
CA LEU A 36 -3.99 18.66 -12.47
C LEU A 36 -3.81 19.00 -10.99
N GLU A 37 -4.66 19.88 -10.45
CA GLU A 37 -4.70 20.17 -9.00
C GLU A 37 -5.04 18.91 -8.20
N LYS A 38 -5.99 18.11 -8.69
CA LYS A 38 -6.33 16.82 -8.07
C LYS A 38 -5.18 15.81 -8.12
N ILE A 39 -4.41 15.74 -9.21
CA ILE A 39 -3.20 14.91 -9.28
C ILE A 39 -2.18 15.37 -8.25
N LYS A 40 -1.87 16.67 -8.21
CA LYS A 40 -0.89 17.22 -7.28
C LYS A 40 -1.26 16.93 -5.82
N GLU A 41 -2.55 17.07 -5.50
CA GLU A 41 -3.07 16.74 -4.18
C GLU A 41 -3.02 15.22 -3.91
N THR A 42 -3.36 14.38 -4.89
CA THR A 42 -3.28 12.92 -4.76
C THR A 42 -1.82 12.46 -4.58
N GLU A 43 -0.86 13.07 -5.29
CA GLU A 43 0.57 12.80 -5.17
C GLU A 43 1.12 13.25 -3.81
N ARG A 44 0.72 14.43 -3.33
CA ARG A 44 1.02 14.89 -1.96
C ARG A 44 0.49 13.92 -0.91
N ILE A 45 -0.77 13.49 -1.05
CA ILE A 45 -1.38 12.49 -0.16
C ILE A 45 -0.65 11.14 -0.28
N LEU A 46 -0.18 10.76 -1.47
CA LEU A 46 0.58 9.52 -1.67
C LEU A 46 1.94 9.57 -0.96
N ASP A 47 2.64 10.70 -1.03
CA ASP A 47 3.90 10.94 -0.31
C ASP A 47 3.68 10.94 1.21
N GLU A 48 2.63 11.61 1.69
CA GLU A 48 2.22 11.59 3.10
C GLU A 48 1.82 10.18 3.55
N THR A 49 1.12 9.42 2.71
CA THR A 49 0.79 8.00 2.95
C THR A 49 2.06 7.15 2.97
N GLY A 50 3.08 7.48 2.15
CA GLY A 50 4.39 6.85 2.19
C GLY A 50 5.13 7.09 3.51
N VAL A 51 5.09 8.33 4.02
CA VAL A 51 5.62 8.68 5.35
C VAL A 51 4.82 7.99 6.47
N GLN A 52 3.50 7.99 6.39
CA GLN A 52 2.65 7.24 7.32
C GLN A 52 2.97 5.74 7.29
N LYS A 53 3.18 5.14 6.11
CA LYS A 53 3.60 3.74 5.97
C LYS A 53 4.95 3.48 6.64
N LYS A 54 5.88 4.43 6.59
CA LYS A 54 7.16 4.35 7.32
C LYS A 54 6.96 4.40 8.84
N ASN A 55 6.05 5.24 9.34
CA ASN A 55 5.70 5.28 10.76
C ASN A 55 4.93 4.01 11.19
N SER A 56 3.97 3.57 10.39
CA SER A 56 3.23 2.31 10.57
C SER A 56 4.14 1.09 10.44
N LEU A 57 5.29 1.17 9.76
CA LEU A 57 6.30 0.13 9.77
C LEU A 57 6.95 0.01 11.16
N GLY A 58 7.17 1.14 11.84
CA GLY A 58 7.59 1.16 13.24
C GLY A 58 6.55 0.51 14.16
N GLU A 59 5.27 0.89 14.00
CA GLU A 59 4.16 0.27 14.74
C GLU A 59 4.03 -1.22 14.45
N LEU A 60 4.18 -1.64 13.18
CA LEU A 60 4.13 -3.04 12.76
C LEU A 60 5.31 -3.84 13.33
N ASN A 61 6.51 -3.26 13.37
CA ASN A 61 7.67 -3.88 13.99
C ASN A 61 7.49 -4.06 15.50
N ALA A 62 6.99 -3.03 16.20
CA ALA A 62 6.66 -3.12 17.62
C ALA A 62 5.57 -4.17 17.87
N LEU A 63 4.54 -4.22 17.03
CA LEU A 63 3.48 -5.22 17.11
C LEU A 63 3.99 -6.64 16.85
N ASN A 64 4.87 -6.83 15.87
CA ASN A 64 5.54 -8.10 15.59
C ASN A 64 6.45 -8.55 16.74
N GLN A 65 7.16 -7.61 17.38
CA GLN A 65 7.92 -7.93 18.59
C GLN A 65 7.00 -8.38 19.73
N ARG A 66 5.89 -7.66 19.99
CA ARG A 66 4.90 -8.07 20.99
C ARG A 66 4.30 -9.44 20.69
N ILE A 67 3.93 -9.73 19.44
CA ILE A 67 3.42 -11.05 19.02
C ILE A 67 4.45 -12.14 19.31
N ARG A 68 5.73 -11.94 18.97
CA ARG A 68 6.80 -12.91 19.25
C ARG A 68 7.02 -13.13 20.76
N GLN A 69 6.99 -12.06 21.54
CA GLN A 69 7.09 -12.15 23.00
C GLN A 69 5.92 -12.94 23.59
N GLN A 70 4.71 -12.67 23.11
CA GLN A 70 3.49 -13.37 23.50
C GLN A 70 3.55 -14.88 23.17
N GLU A 71 3.98 -15.22 21.95
CA GLU A 71 4.14 -16.62 21.51
C GLU A 71 5.22 -17.33 22.35
N SER A 72 6.31 -16.64 22.68
CA SER A 72 7.35 -17.17 23.56
C SER A 72 6.83 -17.42 24.98
N LEU A 73 6.02 -16.50 25.53
CA LEU A 73 5.42 -16.65 26.85
C LEU A 73 4.48 -17.87 26.90
N ILE A 74 3.58 -17.99 25.91
CA ILE A 74 2.69 -19.15 25.79
C ILE A 74 3.49 -20.45 25.73
N LYS A 75 4.59 -20.49 24.96
CA LYS A 75 5.46 -21.67 24.88
C LYS A 75 6.12 -22.00 26.21
N SER A 76 6.56 -20.99 26.97
CA SER A 76 7.10 -21.19 28.32
C SER A 76 6.06 -21.77 29.27
N ILE A 77 4.84 -21.22 29.27
CA ILE A 77 3.72 -21.73 30.07
C ILE A 77 3.41 -23.19 29.70
N GLN A 78 3.34 -23.53 28.42
CA GLN A 78 3.11 -24.91 27.95
C GLN A 78 4.22 -25.87 28.41
N SER A 79 5.47 -25.41 28.44
CA SER A 79 6.60 -26.20 28.92
C SER A 79 6.48 -26.44 30.42
N GLU A 80 6.12 -25.42 31.20
CA GLU A 80 5.88 -25.51 32.64
C GLU A 80 4.71 -26.43 32.98
N VAL A 81 3.59 -26.32 32.24
CA VAL A 81 2.44 -27.25 32.36
C VAL A 81 2.87 -28.70 32.10
N SER A 82 3.74 -28.93 31.10
CA SER A 82 4.23 -30.28 30.78
C SER A 82 5.14 -30.85 31.88
N LEU A 83 5.97 -30.00 32.51
CA LEU A 83 6.79 -30.38 33.66
C LEU A 83 5.91 -30.71 34.87
N LEU A 84 4.89 -29.90 35.16
CA LEU A 84 3.92 -30.19 36.23
C LEU A 84 3.16 -31.48 35.97
N ASP A 85 2.83 -31.81 34.72
CA ASP A 85 2.18 -33.07 34.37
C ASP A 85 3.06 -34.28 34.64
N TYR A 86 4.36 -34.18 34.31
CA TYR A 86 5.33 -35.21 34.67
C TYR A 86 5.40 -35.41 36.19
N ASP A 87 5.57 -34.32 36.94
CA ASP A 87 5.65 -34.34 38.40
C ASP A 87 4.38 -34.92 39.06
N ILE A 88 3.19 -34.53 38.56
CA ILE A 88 1.91 -35.04 39.07
C ILE A 88 1.79 -36.54 38.78
N SER A 89 2.23 -37.00 37.61
CA SER A 89 2.22 -38.43 37.26
C SER A 89 3.15 -39.23 38.17
N GLU A 90 4.38 -38.77 38.39
CA GLU A 90 5.35 -39.39 39.31
C GLU A 90 4.80 -39.44 40.73
N ASN A 91 4.26 -38.33 41.23
CA ASN A 91 3.65 -38.29 42.55
C ASN A 91 2.46 -39.25 42.69
N ASN A 92 1.60 -39.36 41.68
CA ASN A 92 0.48 -40.31 41.72
C ASN A 92 0.99 -41.76 41.82
N GLN A 93 2.06 -42.13 41.10
CA GLN A 93 2.67 -43.46 41.22
C GLN A 93 3.20 -43.73 42.64
N ILE A 94 3.81 -42.73 43.27
CA ILE A 94 4.29 -42.80 44.66
C ILE A 94 3.10 -42.95 45.62
N ILE A 95 2.06 -42.14 45.46
CA ILE A 95 0.81 -42.22 46.25
C ILE A 95 0.22 -43.62 46.15
N ASP A 96 0.07 -44.16 44.94
CA ASP A 96 -0.48 -45.50 44.72
C ASP A 96 0.36 -46.59 45.39
N ALA A 97 1.70 -46.44 45.40
CA ALA A 97 2.60 -47.36 46.10
C ALA A 97 2.44 -47.28 47.62
N LEU A 98 2.44 -46.08 48.19
CA LEU A 98 2.24 -45.85 49.62
C LEU A 98 0.86 -46.31 50.09
N GLU A 99 -0.19 -46.15 49.28
CA GLU A 99 -1.53 -46.67 49.60
C GLU A 99 -1.56 -48.20 49.67
N ARG A 100 -0.89 -48.88 48.73
CA ARG A 100 -0.75 -50.35 48.77
C ARG A 100 0.04 -50.81 50.00
N ASP A 101 1.15 -50.15 50.30
CA ASP A 101 1.98 -50.49 51.47
C ASP A 101 1.23 -50.24 52.78
N LEU A 102 0.55 -49.10 52.90
CA LEU A 102 -0.26 -48.77 54.07
C LEU A 102 -1.40 -49.78 54.27
N LYS A 103 -2.05 -50.19 53.18
CA LYS A 103 -3.09 -51.23 53.22
C LYS A 103 -2.51 -52.55 53.73
N LYS A 104 -1.39 -53.01 53.17
CA LYS A 104 -0.73 -54.25 53.58
C LYS A 104 -0.30 -54.22 55.05
N LEU A 105 0.34 -53.14 55.49
CA LEU A 105 0.75 -52.96 56.89
C LEU A 105 -0.45 -53.01 57.85
N LYS A 106 -1.58 -52.37 57.48
CA LYS A 106 -2.81 -52.40 58.27
C LYS A 106 -3.43 -53.80 58.32
N GLU A 107 -3.43 -54.54 57.22
CA GLU A 107 -3.92 -55.92 57.15
C GLU A 107 -3.08 -56.85 58.05
N GLU A 108 -1.76 -56.77 57.97
CA GLU A 108 -0.83 -57.54 58.80
C GLU A 108 -0.99 -57.20 60.30
N TYR A 109 -1.08 -55.90 60.62
CA TYR A 109 -1.29 -55.43 61.98
C TYR A 109 -2.64 -55.88 62.55
N ALA A 110 -3.71 -55.81 61.76
CA ALA A 110 -5.03 -56.28 62.15
C ALA A 110 -5.05 -57.80 62.41
N ALA A 111 -4.39 -58.59 61.54
CA ALA A 111 -4.25 -60.03 61.73
C ALA A 111 -3.49 -60.36 63.02
N MET A 112 -2.42 -59.63 63.32
CA MET A 112 -1.65 -59.76 64.55
C MET A 112 -2.50 -59.43 65.79
N LEU A 113 -3.24 -58.32 65.77
CA LEU A 113 -4.13 -57.92 66.87
C LEU A 113 -5.24 -58.96 67.10
N PHE A 114 -5.84 -59.47 66.03
CA PHE A 114 -6.87 -60.51 66.11
C PHE A 114 -6.32 -61.81 66.71
N ALA A 115 -5.14 -62.26 66.28
CA ALA A 115 -4.47 -63.45 66.83
C ALA A 115 -4.16 -63.27 68.32
N ALA A 116 -3.66 -62.10 68.72
CA ALA A 116 -3.38 -61.79 70.11
C ALA A 116 -4.66 -61.75 70.97
N GLN A 117 -5.75 -61.17 70.47
CA GLN A 117 -7.04 -61.14 71.17
C GLN A 117 -7.60 -62.55 71.38
N LYS A 118 -7.54 -63.41 70.35
CA LYS A 118 -7.98 -64.81 70.43
C LYS A 118 -7.17 -65.63 71.45
N ALA A 119 -5.88 -65.32 71.60
CA ALA A 119 -5.02 -65.94 72.60
C ALA A 119 -5.30 -65.43 74.03
N SER A 120 -5.52 -64.12 74.18
CA SER A 120 -5.75 -63.46 75.48
C SER A 120 -7.04 -63.89 76.18
N GLY A 121 -8.06 -64.33 75.45
CA GLY A 121 -9.33 -64.80 76.03
C GLY A 121 -9.28 -66.21 76.66
N LYS A 122 -8.17 -66.96 76.51
CA LYS A 122 -8.05 -68.35 76.99
C LYS A 122 -7.06 -68.54 78.13
N VAL A 123 -6.04 -67.70 78.23
CA VAL A 123 -4.99 -67.78 79.26
C VAL A 123 -4.53 -66.37 79.60
N ASP A 124 -4.67 -65.97 80.86
CA ASP A 124 -4.14 -64.70 81.35
C ASP A 124 -2.61 -64.63 81.21
N LYS A 125 -2.05 -63.44 80.98
CA LYS A 125 -0.61 -63.24 80.70
C LYS A 125 0.27 -63.82 81.82
N LEU A 126 -0.16 -63.65 83.07
CA LEU A 126 0.54 -64.23 84.22
C LEU A 126 0.40 -65.76 84.23
N THR A 127 -0.80 -66.29 83.98
CA THR A 127 -1.05 -67.74 83.87
C THR A 127 -0.22 -68.39 82.75
N PHE A 128 -0.01 -67.71 81.63
CA PHE A 128 0.87 -68.19 80.55
C PHE A 128 2.34 -68.22 80.97
N LEU A 129 2.82 -67.23 81.72
CA LEU A 129 4.20 -67.22 82.22
C LEU A 129 4.43 -68.28 83.30
N PHE A 130 3.53 -68.38 84.28
CA PHE A 130 3.64 -69.31 85.42
C PHE A 130 3.29 -70.77 85.09
N SER A 131 2.67 -71.05 83.95
CA SER A 131 2.46 -72.42 83.43
C SER A 131 3.70 -73.04 82.75
N ALA A 132 4.87 -72.41 82.88
CA ALA A 132 6.12 -72.95 82.37
C ALA A 132 6.61 -74.14 83.23
N LYS A 133 7.24 -75.14 82.58
CA LYS A 133 7.80 -76.34 83.24
C LYS A 133 9.13 -76.07 83.95
N SER A 134 9.83 -74.98 83.59
CA SER A 134 11.10 -74.57 84.19
C SER A 134 11.26 -73.04 84.18
N PHE A 135 12.15 -72.53 85.03
CA PHE A 135 12.49 -71.11 85.09
C PHE A 135 13.03 -70.58 83.75
N ASP A 136 13.89 -71.35 83.06
CA ASP A 136 14.41 -70.97 81.74
C ASP A 136 13.28 -70.83 80.70
N GLN A 137 12.30 -71.73 80.73
CA GLN A 137 11.14 -71.64 79.84
C GLN A 137 10.28 -70.41 80.14
N MET A 138 10.10 -70.07 81.42
CA MET A 138 9.40 -68.84 81.83
C MET A 138 10.14 -67.59 81.33
N LEU A 139 11.47 -67.54 81.50
CA LEU A 139 12.29 -66.42 81.04
C LEU A 139 12.26 -66.27 79.52
N MET A 140 12.31 -67.37 78.77
CA MET A 140 12.18 -67.34 77.31
C MET A 140 10.80 -66.84 76.87
N ARG A 141 9.71 -67.30 77.52
CA ARG A 141 8.34 -66.79 77.25
C ARG A 141 8.26 -65.28 77.51
N LEU A 142 8.83 -64.80 78.62
CA LEU A 142 8.86 -63.37 78.95
C LEU A 142 9.60 -62.55 77.88
N LYS A 143 10.80 -63.00 77.47
CA LYS A 143 11.59 -62.35 76.41
C LYS A 143 10.83 -62.30 75.07
N TYR A 144 10.18 -63.40 74.66
CA TYR A 144 9.38 -63.41 73.43
C TYR A 144 8.17 -62.49 73.52
N MET A 145 7.50 -62.41 74.67
CA MET A 145 6.37 -61.48 74.87
C MET A 145 6.83 -60.02 74.78
N GLU A 146 7.99 -59.69 75.35
CA GLU A 146 8.59 -58.36 75.22
C GLU A 146 8.95 -58.06 73.76
N GLN A 147 9.64 -58.97 73.08
CA GLN A 147 10.01 -58.82 71.67
C GLN A 147 8.77 -58.62 70.78
N TYR A 148 7.71 -59.39 71.00
CA TYR A 148 6.45 -59.27 70.27
C TYR A 148 5.71 -57.95 70.56
N GLY A 149 5.75 -57.49 71.81
CA GLY A 149 5.23 -56.17 72.21
C GLY A 149 5.97 -55.03 71.51
N ARG A 150 7.30 -55.10 71.44
CA ARG A 150 8.14 -54.13 70.71
C ARG A 150 7.84 -54.15 69.21
N ALA A 151 7.83 -55.33 68.58
CA ALA A 151 7.50 -55.46 67.16
C ALA A 151 6.12 -54.88 66.82
N ARG A 152 5.12 -55.02 67.70
CA ARG A 152 3.80 -54.40 67.55
C ARG A 152 3.86 -52.86 67.60
N GLN A 153 4.59 -52.31 68.57
CA GLN A 153 4.78 -50.86 68.68
C GLN A 153 5.50 -50.30 67.44
N GLU A 154 6.54 -50.99 66.97
CA GLU A 154 7.27 -50.64 65.75
C GLU A 154 6.37 -50.69 64.51
N GLN A 155 5.51 -51.71 64.37
CA GLN A 155 4.58 -51.81 63.25
C GLN A 155 3.52 -50.69 63.27
N ALA A 156 3.01 -50.33 64.45
CA ALA A 156 2.08 -49.21 64.60
C ALA A 156 2.75 -47.88 64.20
N ALA A 157 3.97 -47.63 64.68
CA ALA A 157 4.75 -46.45 64.31
C ALA A 157 5.07 -46.41 62.80
N ALA A 158 5.32 -47.56 62.18
CA ALA A 158 5.51 -47.65 60.73
C ALA A 158 4.23 -47.28 59.95
N ILE A 159 3.06 -47.73 60.41
CA ILE A 159 1.77 -47.36 59.82
C ILE A 159 1.54 -45.84 59.89
N GLU A 160 1.77 -45.23 61.06
CA GLU A 160 1.65 -43.78 61.23
C GLU A 160 2.61 -43.04 60.30
N LYS A 161 3.88 -43.43 60.26
CA LYS A 161 4.88 -42.79 59.40
C LYS A 161 4.52 -42.88 57.91
N VAL A 162 4.09 -44.05 57.42
CA VAL A 162 3.67 -44.21 56.01
C VAL A 162 2.41 -43.39 55.73
N HIS A 163 1.47 -43.32 56.68
CA HIS A 163 0.28 -42.49 56.56
C HIS A 163 0.62 -41.00 56.43
N ASP A 164 1.53 -40.49 57.26
CA ASP A 164 1.96 -39.09 57.23
C ASP A 164 2.65 -38.74 55.91
N ILE A 165 3.55 -39.60 55.43
CA ILE A 165 4.22 -39.42 54.12
C ILE A 165 3.19 -39.41 52.99
N LEU A 166 2.21 -40.33 53.03
CA LEU A 166 1.13 -40.38 52.04
C LEU A 166 0.30 -39.08 52.06
N GLN A 167 -0.11 -38.60 53.23
CA GLN A 167 -0.88 -37.36 53.35
C GLN A 167 -0.11 -36.15 52.81
N GLU A 168 1.19 -36.06 53.12
CA GLU A 168 2.03 -34.99 52.60
C GLU A 168 2.16 -35.06 51.07
N GLN A 169 2.35 -36.27 50.51
CA GLN A 169 2.45 -36.44 49.07
C GLN A 169 1.15 -36.08 48.35
N VAL A 170 -0.01 -36.42 48.93
CA VAL A 170 -1.32 -35.99 48.42
C VAL A 170 -1.44 -34.47 48.45
N ARG A 171 -1.06 -33.82 49.56
CA ARG A 171 -1.11 -32.36 49.71
C ARG A 171 -0.24 -31.64 48.69
N VAL A 172 1.01 -32.07 48.50
CA VAL A 172 1.94 -31.51 47.51
C VAL A 172 1.38 -31.68 46.09
N THR A 173 0.82 -32.85 45.77
CA THR A 173 0.26 -33.13 44.45
C THR A 173 -0.99 -32.28 44.16
N GLN A 174 -1.83 -32.05 45.17
CA GLN A 174 -2.98 -31.15 45.05
C GLN A 174 -2.55 -29.69 44.80
N ALA A 175 -1.51 -29.22 45.48
CA ALA A 175 -0.94 -27.89 45.26
C ALA A 175 -0.44 -27.74 43.81
N LYS A 176 0.32 -28.71 43.29
CA LYS A 176 0.78 -28.72 41.89
C LYS A 176 -0.38 -28.73 40.88
N ARG A 177 -1.46 -29.47 41.16
CA ARG A 177 -2.67 -29.45 40.32
C ARG A 177 -3.35 -28.08 40.32
N ALA A 178 -3.40 -27.40 41.46
CA ALA A 178 -3.94 -26.05 41.55
C ALA A 178 -3.10 -25.05 40.73
N GLU A 179 -1.78 -25.12 40.85
CA GLU A 179 -0.83 -24.31 40.09
C GLU A 179 -0.95 -24.56 38.58
N LYS A 180 -1.03 -25.82 38.14
CA LYS A 180 -1.30 -26.18 36.75
C LYS A 180 -2.58 -25.53 36.23
N ASN A 181 -3.66 -25.58 37.01
CA ASN A 181 -4.93 -24.97 36.61
C ASN A 181 -4.83 -23.44 36.51
N THR A 182 -4.02 -22.78 37.35
CA THR A 182 -3.76 -21.34 37.21
C THR A 182 -3.00 -21.03 35.92
N LEU A 183 -1.95 -21.80 35.60
CA LEU A 183 -1.18 -21.64 34.36
C LEU A 183 -2.02 -21.85 33.10
N LEU A 184 -2.91 -22.85 33.09
CA LEU A 184 -3.84 -23.08 31.97
C LEU A 184 -4.81 -21.90 31.77
N ASN A 185 -5.29 -21.30 32.85
CA ASN A 185 -6.13 -20.10 32.77
C ASN A 185 -5.36 -18.89 32.23
N ASP A 186 -4.09 -18.75 32.61
CA ASP A 186 -3.22 -17.70 32.08
C ASP A 186 -2.90 -17.94 30.60
N GLU A 187 -2.62 -19.18 30.18
CA GLU A 187 -2.45 -19.55 28.77
C GLU A 187 -3.67 -19.13 27.92
N LEU A 188 -4.89 -19.34 28.43
CA LEU A 188 -6.12 -18.91 27.76
C LEU A 188 -6.20 -17.38 27.62
N LYS A 189 -5.80 -16.63 28.65
CA LYS A 189 -5.75 -15.16 28.59
C LYS A 189 -4.71 -14.70 27.58
N GLU A 190 -3.51 -15.27 27.61
CA GLU A 190 -2.42 -14.93 26.70
C GLU A 190 -2.77 -15.25 25.24
N ASN A 191 -3.47 -16.37 24.98
CA ASN A 191 -3.96 -16.73 23.64
C ASN A 191 -5.02 -15.75 23.11
N ARG A 192 -5.93 -15.27 23.97
CA ARG A 192 -6.90 -14.23 23.59
C ARG A 192 -6.19 -12.93 23.23
N GLN A 193 -5.18 -12.53 24.01
CA GLN A 193 -4.37 -11.35 23.71
C GLN A 193 -3.60 -11.51 22.40
N LEU A 194 -2.98 -12.67 22.17
CA LEU A 194 -2.29 -12.98 20.91
C LEU A 194 -3.22 -12.85 19.70
N THR A 195 -4.43 -13.37 19.81
CA THR A 195 -5.45 -13.28 18.75
C THR A 195 -5.80 -11.82 18.47
N ASN A 196 -6.00 -11.00 19.50
CA ASN A 196 -6.25 -9.57 19.35
C ASN A 196 -5.07 -8.83 18.69
N LEU A 197 -3.83 -9.15 19.04
CA LEU A 197 -2.64 -8.56 18.43
C LEU A 197 -2.53 -8.95 16.94
N LYS A 198 -2.75 -10.22 16.60
CA LYS A 198 -2.77 -10.71 15.21
C LYS A 198 -3.89 -10.06 14.40
N GLN A 199 -5.04 -9.82 15.01
CA GLN A 199 -6.14 -9.09 14.36
C GLN A 199 -5.77 -7.64 14.08
N LYS A 200 -5.22 -6.92 15.07
CA LYS A 200 -4.72 -5.54 14.90
C LYS A 200 -3.67 -5.45 13.78
N GLN A 201 -2.79 -6.44 13.69
CA GLN A 201 -1.77 -6.53 12.65
C GLN A 201 -2.42 -6.65 11.26
N ARG A 202 -3.36 -7.59 11.11
CA ARG A 202 -4.08 -7.80 9.84
C ARG A 202 -4.86 -6.56 9.41
N THR A 203 -5.53 -5.89 10.35
CA THR A 203 -6.30 -4.67 10.03
C THR A 203 -5.39 -3.52 9.62
N LEU A 204 -4.26 -3.33 10.30
CA LEU A 204 -3.30 -2.28 9.97
C LEU A 204 -2.74 -2.48 8.55
N VAL A 205 -2.28 -3.71 8.25
CA VAL A 205 -1.76 -4.05 6.92
C VAL A 205 -2.83 -3.87 5.84
N SER A 206 -4.04 -4.40 6.06
CA SER A 206 -5.12 -4.31 5.07
C SER A 206 -5.56 -2.87 4.80
N ASN A 207 -5.62 -2.01 5.81
CA ASN A 207 -6.00 -0.61 5.64
C ASN A 207 -4.97 0.15 4.80
N LEU A 208 -3.68 -0.03 5.10
CA LEU A 208 -2.59 0.60 4.33
C LEU A 208 -2.58 0.13 2.87
N GLU A 209 -2.76 -1.16 2.62
CA GLU A 209 -2.85 -1.70 1.26
C GLU A 209 -4.05 -1.16 0.47
N LYS A 210 -5.22 -1.06 1.12
CA LYS A 210 -6.44 -0.51 0.49
C LYS A 210 -6.28 0.96 0.13
N GLN A 211 -5.74 1.77 1.04
CA GLN A 211 -5.50 3.19 0.81
C GLN A 211 -4.53 3.40 -0.36
N GLU A 212 -3.40 2.69 -0.36
CA GLU A 212 -2.41 2.79 -1.44
C GLU A 212 -3.00 2.37 -2.80
N LYS A 213 -3.73 1.26 -2.84
CA LYS A 213 -4.35 0.75 -4.07
C LYS A 213 -5.39 1.74 -4.62
N GLN A 214 -6.21 2.32 -3.76
CA GLN A 214 -7.24 3.28 -4.16
C GLN A 214 -6.61 4.57 -4.70
N LEU A 215 -5.63 5.14 -4.01
CA LEU A 215 -4.92 6.35 -4.45
C LEU A 215 -4.22 6.13 -5.79
N ARG A 216 -3.56 4.98 -5.99
CA ARG A 216 -2.94 4.64 -7.29
C ARG A 216 -3.95 4.53 -8.42
N LYS A 217 -5.12 3.92 -8.16
CA LYS A 217 -6.21 3.81 -9.14
C LYS A 217 -6.78 5.19 -9.49
N ASP A 218 -6.99 6.04 -8.49
CA ASP A 218 -7.51 7.40 -8.68
C ASP A 218 -6.51 8.27 -9.46
N LEU A 219 -5.20 8.10 -9.21
CA LEU A 219 -4.15 8.74 -9.98
C LEU A 219 -4.16 8.27 -11.45
N GLU A 220 -4.25 6.97 -11.70
CA GLU A 220 -4.25 6.41 -13.06
C GLU A 220 -5.47 6.88 -13.86
N THR A 221 -6.66 6.84 -13.26
CA THR A 221 -7.90 7.32 -13.89
C THR A 221 -7.86 8.82 -14.18
N THR A 222 -7.34 9.64 -13.25
CA THR A 222 -7.21 11.08 -13.46
C THR A 222 -6.18 11.39 -14.56
N ARG A 223 -5.07 10.65 -14.63
CA ARG A 223 -4.08 10.79 -15.71
C ARG A 223 -4.65 10.42 -17.08
N LYS A 224 -5.45 9.34 -17.18
CA LYS A 224 -6.16 8.97 -18.42
C LYS A 224 -7.13 10.07 -18.86
N ALA A 225 -7.92 10.62 -17.93
CA ALA A 225 -8.86 11.70 -18.23
C ALA A 225 -8.16 12.97 -18.75
N ILE A 226 -6.97 13.30 -18.24
CA ILE A 226 -6.18 14.43 -18.76
C ILE A 226 -5.66 14.14 -20.18
N ALA A 227 -5.16 12.92 -20.45
CA ALA A 227 -4.68 12.55 -21.78
C ALA A 227 -5.79 12.61 -22.83
N GLU A 228 -7.00 12.17 -22.47
CA GLU A 228 -8.20 12.31 -23.32
C GLU A 228 -8.57 13.78 -23.56
N LEU A 229 -8.52 14.61 -22.52
CA LEU A 229 -8.76 16.04 -22.64
C LEU A 229 -7.73 16.73 -23.55
N ASP A 230 -6.47 16.35 -23.45
CA ASP A 230 -5.39 16.90 -24.29
C ASP A 230 -5.58 16.54 -25.76
N ASN A 231 -6.02 15.31 -26.06
CA ASN A 231 -6.38 14.90 -27.41
C ASN A 231 -7.57 15.71 -27.96
N LEU A 232 -8.60 15.95 -27.14
CA LEU A 232 -9.76 16.76 -27.52
C LEU A 232 -9.37 18.23 -27.77
N ILE A 233 -8.56 18.81 -26.90
CA ILE A 233 -8.05 20.19 -27.06
C ILE A 233 -7.20 20.29 -28.34
N ALA A 234 -6.32 19.32 -28.60
CA ALA A 234 -5.50 19.29 -29.81
C ALA A 234 -6.37 19.21 -31.08
N LYS A 235 -7.43 18.39 -31.05
CA LYS A 235 -8.40 18.27 -32.16
C LYS A 235 -9.14 19.59 -32.41
N ILE A 236 -9.66 20.24 -31.36
CA ILE A 236 -10.34 21.54 -31.46
C ILE A 236 -9.39 22.60 -31.99
N ILE A 237 -8.14 22.65 -31.52
CA ILE A 237 -7.13 23.59 -32.02
C ILE A 237 -6.84 23.34 -33.51
N LYS A 238 -6.70 22.08 -33.92
CA LYS A 238 -6.50 21.71 -35.33
C LYS A 238 -7.67 22.18 -36.19
N GLU A 239 -8.91 21.90 -35.77
CA GLU A 239 -10.13 22.31 -36.49
C GLU A 239 -10.24 23.84 -36.60
N GLU A 240 -9.98 24.56 -35.51
CA GLU A 240 -9.96 26.04 -35.49
C GLU A 240 -8.84 26.62 -36.36
N MET A 241 -7.66 25.99 -36.38
CA MET A 241 -6.55 26.39 -37.25
C MET A 241 -6.86 26.13 -38.72
N GLU A 242 -7.48 25.00 -39.06
CA GLU A 242 -7.92 24.69 -40.42
C GLU A 242 -9.04 25.63 -40.90
N LYS A 243 -9.95 26.03 -40.00
CA LYS A 243 -11.00 27.00 -40.32
C LYS A 243 -10.42 28.40 -40.52
N ALA A 244 -9.53 28.84 -39.63
CA ALA A 244 -8.82 30.12 -39.78
C ALA A 244 -7.92 30.14 -41.03
N ALA A 245 -7.29 29.03 -41.38
CA ALA A 245 -6.49 28.91 -42.61
C ALA A 245 -7.38 28.93 -43.87
N ARG A 246 -8.57 28.31 -43.83
CA ARG A 246 -9.56 28.41 -44.92
C ARG A 246 -10.08 29.84 -45.08
N GLU A 247 -10.45 30.51 -43.99
CA GLU A 247 -10.89 31.90 -44.01
C GLU A 247 -9.77 32.86 -44.45
N ALA A 248 -8.52 32.60 -44.07
CA ALA A 248 -7.36 33.36 -44.54
C ALA A 248 -7.15 33.16 -46.05
N ARG A 249 -7.27 31.92 -46.55
CA ARG A 249 -7.21 31.62 -48.00
C ARG A 249 -8.35 32.28 -48.77
N GLU A 250 -9.56 32.34 -48.21
CA GLU A 250 -10.68 33.07 -48.81
C GLU A 250 -10.50 34.60 -48.76
N ARG A 251 -9.91 35.14 -47.69
CA ARG A 251 -9.58 36.58 -47.59
C ARG A 251 -8.45 36.98 -48.53
N GLU A 252 -7.46 36.12 -48.75
CA GLU A 252 -6.42 36.26 -49.78
C GLU A 252 -7.03 36.18 -51.19
N ARG A 253 -8.01 35.30 -51.40
CA ARG A 253 -8.75 35.19 -52.67
C ARG A 253 -9.65 36.42 -52.95
N ASN A 254 -10.15 37.06 -51.89
CA ASN A 254 -11.03 38.24 -51.98
C ASN A 254 -10.29 39.59 -51.89
N LYS A 255 -9.02 39.62 -51.44
CA LYS A 255 -8.12 40.77 -51.58
C LYS A 255 -7.28 40.65 -52.86
N SER A 256 -7.97 40.78 -53.98
CA SER A 256 -7.52 41.11 -55.35
C SER A 256 -6.46 40.24 -56.02
N GLY A 257 -6.72 39.92 -57.30
CA GLY A 257 -5.66 39.55 -58.23
C GLY A 257 -4.53 40.58 -58.26
N ARG A 258 -3.32 40.09 -58.57
CA ARG A 258 -2.05 40.82 -58.70
C ARG A 258 -1.53 41.42 -57.40
N GLU A 259 -0.85 40.59 -56.59
CA GLU A 259 0.45 40.86 -55.93
C GLU A 259 0.70 39.81 -54.83
N VAL A 260 0.94 38.56 -55.23
CA VAL A 260 1.71 37.64 -54.38
C VAL A 260 3.17 38.05 -54.61
N SER A 261 3.70 38.87 -53.70
CA SER A 261 4.98 39.55 -53.88
C SER A 261 6.11 38.55 -54.13
N GLU A 262 7.01 38.87 -55.07
CA GLU A 262 8.30 38.17 -55.29
C GLU A 262 9.05 37.95 -53.96
N ALA A 263 8.85 38.84 -52.99
CA ALA A 263 9.39 38.75 -51.64
C ALA A 263 8.92 37.50 -50.85
N SER A 264 7.68 37.03 -51.03
CA SER A 264 7.18 35.83 -50.34
C SER A 264 7.80 34.53 -50.89
N VAL A 265 7.98 34.48 -52.21
CA VAL A 265 8.63 33.36 -52.92
C VAL A 265 10.12 33.33 -52.61
N ALA A 266 10.78 34.50 -52.63
CA ALA A 266 12.18 34.64 -52.24
C ALA A 266 12.41 34.27 -50.76
N LEU A 267 11.47 34.60 -49.86
CA LEU A 267 11.56 34.24 -48.44
C LEU A 267 11.40 32.72 -48.22
N SER A 268 10.47 32.08 -48.93
CA SER A 268 10.34 30.61 -48.90
C SER A 268 11.59 29.90 -49.42
N ALA A 269 12.16 30.38 -50.52
CA ALA A 269 13.40 29.84 -51.09
C ALA A 269 14.58 30.01 -50.12
N SER A 270 14.74 31.22 -49.57
CA SER A 270 15.79 31.54 -48.59
C SER A 270 15.64 30.72 -47.28
N PHE A 271 14.41 30.44 -46.83
CA PHE A 271 14.20 29.55 -45.68
C PHE A 271 14.63 28.11 -45.98
N ALA A 272 14.29 27.60 -47.17
CA ALA A 272 14.68 26.25 -47.59
C ALA A 272 16.19 26.09 -47.78
N ASP A 273 16.87 27.09 -48.34
CA ASP A 273 18.32 27.10 -48.59
C ASP A 273 19.16 27.15 -47.30
N ASN A 274 18.55 27.59 -46.20
CA ASN A 274 19.15 27.62 -44.86
C ASN A 274 18.86 26.37 -44.02
N LYS A 275 18.41 25.27 -44.63
CA LYS A 275 18.30 23.97 -43.95
C LYS A 275 19.65 23.60 -43.29
N SER A 276 19.58 23.13 -42.05
CA SER A 276 20.71 22.78 -41.18
C SER A 276 21.62 23.94 -40.76
N LYS A 277 21.22 25.20 -41.00
CA LYS A 277 22.00 26.39 -40.63
C LYS A 277 21.31 27.29 -39.62
N PHE A 278 20.05 27.02 -39.26
CA PHE A 278 19.31 27.89 -38.36
C PHE A 278 19.87 27.87 -36.93
N PRO A 279 19.90 29.03 -36.25
CA PRO A 279 20.25 29.07 -34.84
C PRO A 279 19.20 28.34 -34.01
N TRP A 280 19.62 27.80 -32.86
CA TRP A 280 18.69 27.24 -31.89
C TRP A 280 17.80 28.35 -31.32
N PRO A 281 16.48 28.10 -31.16
CA PRO A 281 15.55 29.11 -30.65
C PRO A 281 15.79 29.44 -29.17
N VAL A 282 16.47 28.54 -28.43
CA VAL A 282 16.80 28.70 -27.02
C VAL A 282 18.04 27.85 -26.68
N SER A 283 18.82 28.29 -25.70
CA SER A 283 19.95 27.51 -25.16
C SER A 283 19.41 26.37 -24.29
N GLY A 284 19.74 25.11 -24.59
CA GLY A 284 19.21 23.97 -23.84
C GLY A 284 19.56 22.61 -24.44
N PHE A 285 18.89 21.55 -23.98
CA PHE A 285 19.00 20.21 -24.54
C PHE A 285 17.62 19.70 -24.97
N VAL A 286 17.58 18.83 -25.98
CA VAL A 286 16.32 18.23 -26.47
C VAL A 286 15.85 17.18 -25.47
N SER A 287 14.77 17.47 -24.74
CA SER A 287 14.13 16.55 -23.79
C SER A 287 13.26 15.51 -24.50
N GLN A 288 12.65 15.90 -25.62
CA GLN A 288 11.82 15.02 -26.45
C GLN A 288 12.02 15.32 -27.93
N GLY A 289 12.33 14.29 -28.71
CA GLY A 289 12.58 14.43 -30.16
C GLY A 289 11.31 14.33 -30.99
N PHE A 290 11.47 14.47 -32.30
CA PHE A 290 10.38 14.38 -33.29
C PHE A 290 9.93 12.93 -33.53
N GLY A 291 8.64 12.76 -33.82
CA GLY A 291 8.03 11.50 -34.23
C GLY A 291 7.54 10.62 -33.07
N ARG A 292 7.41 9.32 -33.35
CA ARG A 292 6.96 8.31 -32.38
C ARG A 292 8.11 7.88 -31.47
N GLN A 293 7.96 8.08 -30.18
CA GLN A 293 8.95 7.74 -29.16
C GLN A 293 8.30 6.99 -28.01
N ASN A 294 9.01 6.03 -27.43
CA ASN A 294 8.52 5.36 -26.23
C ASN A 294 8.58 6.33 -25.04
N HIS A 295 7.54 6.33 -24.21
CA HIS A 295 7.47 7.19 -23.03
C HIS A 295 8.61 6.85 -22.06
N PRO A 296 9.44 7.83 -21.65
CA PRO A 296 10.68 7.57 -20.91
C PRO A 296 10.46 6.85 -19.56
N VAL A 297 9.30 7.07 -18.94
CA VAL A 297 8.94 6.47 -17.64
C VAL A 297 7.94 5.30 -17.76
N LEU A 298 7.12 5.25 -18.82
CA LEU A 298 5.97 4.34 -18.92
C LEU A 298 6.22 3.33 -20.05
N LYS A 299 6.65 2.12 -19.67
CA LYS A 299 6.91 1.04 -20.63
C LYS A 299 5.64 0.72 -21.43
N GLY A 300 5.74 0.69 -22.77
CA GLY A 300 4.65 0.33 -23.68
C GLY A 300 3.78 1.48 -24.17
N ILE A 301 3.99 2.71 -23.70
CA ILE A 301 3.27 3.90 -24.21
C ILE A 301 4.13 4.59 -25.27
N VAL A 302 3.54 4.83 -26.44
CA VAL A 302 4.18 5.57 -27.54
C VAL A 302 3.65 7.01 -27.55
N ILE A 303 4.53 7.98 -27.41
CA ILE A 303 4.24 9.41 -27.53
C ILE A 303 4.55 9.85 -28.96
N GLN A 304 3.67 10.62 -29.58
CA GLN A 304 3.90 11.29 -30.85
C GLN A 304 4.26 12.76 -30.58
N ASN A 305 5.38 13.24 -31.11
CA ASN A 305 5.76 14.65 -31.06
C ASN A 305 5.88 15.22 -32.49
N ASP A 306 5.10 16.26 -32.79
CA ASP A 306 5.10 16.93 -34.10
C ASP A 306 6.17 18.05 -34.19
N GLY A 307 7.14 18.05 -33.27
CA GLY A 307 8.28 18.96 -33.25
C GLY A 307 9.38 18.42 -32.35
N ILE A 308 10.01 19.29 -31.58
CA ILE A 308 10.91 18.94 -30.49
C ILE A 308 10.55 19.72 -29.23
N ASN A 309 10.91 19.13 -28.09
CA ASN A 309 10.89 19.84 -26.82
C ASN A 309 12.32 20.11 -26.39
N ILE A 310 12.61 21.37 -26.05
CA ILE A 310 13.94 21.83 -25.63
C ILE A 310 13.84 22.30 -24.19
N GLN A 311 14.47 21.56 -23.28
CA GLN A 311 14.55 21.92 -21.88
C GLN A 311 15.67 22.95 -21.69
N THR A 312 15.35 24.02 -20.99
CA THR A 312 16.20 25.21 -20.84
C THR A 312 16.15 25.75 -19.41
N ARG A 313 16.94 26.80 -19.13
CA ARG A 313 16.94 27.51 -17.85
C ARG A 313 15.67 28.33 -17.71
N GLN A 314 15.20 28.49 -16.47
CA GLN A 314 14.03 29.32 -16.19
C GLN A 314 14.26 30.77 -16.62
N GLY A 315 13.28 31.34 -17.33
CA GLY A 315 13.34 32.72 -17.80
C GLY A 315 14.27 32.97 -18.99
N GLU A 316 14.85 31.92 -19.59
CA GLU A 316 15.66 32.06 -20.80
C GLU A 316 14.86 32.72 -21.93
N HIS A 317 15.53 33.58 -22.69
CA HIS A 317 14.96 34.27 -23.84
C HIS A 317 14.83 33.33 -25.03
N VAL A 318 13.63 33.30 -25.62
CA VAL A 318 13.35 32.55 -26.84
C VAL A 318 13.47 33.49 -28.02
N LYS A 319 14.18 33.03 -29.05
CA LYS A 319 14.53 33.81 -30.24
C LYS A 319 13.92 33.23 -31.50
N SER A 320 13.61 34.10 -32.46
CA SER A 320 13.18 33.67 -33.80
C SER A 320 14.34 33.02 -34.55
N ILE A 321 14.10 31.85 -35.14
CA ILE A 321 15.13 31.14 -35.92
C ILE A 321 15.40 31.78 -37.29
N PHE A 322 14.47 32.59 -37.80
CA PHE A 322 14.58 33.24 -39.11
C PHE A 322 13.75 34.53 -39.20
N ASN A 323 13.97 35.34 -40.24
CA ASN A 323 13.16 36.51 -40.51
C ASN A 323 11.77 36.12 -41.04
N GLY A 324 10.72 36.79 -40.59
CA GLY A 324 9.34 36.47 -40.97
C GLY A 324 8.31 37.37 -40.30
N GLU A 325 7.04 37.02 -40.45
CA GLU A 325 5.92 37.78 -39.89
C GLU A 325 5.20 36.98 -38.79
N VAL A 326 4.91 37.60 -37.65
CA VAL A 326 4.13 36.98 -36.58
C VAL A 326 2.69 36.78 -37.02
N SER A 327 2.36 35.56 -37.42
CA SER A 327 1.02 35.19 -37.87
C SER A 327 -0.02 35.22 -36.74
N ARG A 328 0.36 34.72 -35.55
CA ARG A 328 -0.55 34.66 -34.40
C ARG A 328 0.20 34.58 -33.08
N VAL A 329 -0.36 35.22 -32.06
CA VAL A 329 -0.01 35.01 -30.65
C VAL A 329 -1.24 34.47 -29.94
N ALA A 330 -1.11 33.33 -29.25
CA ALA A 330 -2.23 32.70 -28.55
C ALA A 330 -1.78 32.24 -27.16
N PHE A 331 -2.58 32.54 -26.14
CA PHE A 331 -2.36 32.00 -24.80
C PHE A 331 -3.10 30.68 -24.63
N THR A 332 -2.39 29.65 -24.17
CA THR A 332 -2.95 28.37 -23.80
C THR A 332 -2.71 28.12 -22.31
N PRO A 333 -3.73 28.25 -21.45
CA PRO A 333 -3.65 27.88 -20.05
C PRO A 333 -2.96 26.51 -19.84
N GLY A 334 -1.87 26.50 -19.07
CA GLY A 334 -1.06 25.31 -18.80
C GLY A 334 0.04 24.97 -19.82
N MET A 335 0.02 25.54 -21.03
CA MET A 335 1.11 25.41 -22.03
C MET A 335 1.86 26.74 -22.27
N GLY A 336 1.41 27.83 -21.63
CA GLY A 336 1.95 29.16 -21.83
C GLY A 336 1.47 29.82 -23.13
N ASN A 337 2.13 30.90 -23.49
CA ASN A 337 1.94 31.60 -24.74
C ASN A 337 2.58 30.84 -25.91
N THR A 338 1.90 30.88 -27.05
CA THR A 338 2.33 30.34 -28.33
C THR A 338 2.49 31.48 -29.33
N VAL A 339 3.66 31.56 -29.97
CA VAL A 339 3.94 32.48 -31.08
C VAL A 339 4.12 31.66 -32.35
N ILE A 340 3.43 32.06 -33.42
CA ILE A 340 3.55 31.44 -34.75
C ILE A 340 4.13 32.48 -35.70
N ILE A 341 5.25 32.16 -36.34
CA ILE A 341 5.94 33.03 -37.30
C ILE A 341 5.88 32.39 -38.69
N LYS A 342 5.49 33.17 -39.69
CA LYS A 342 5.40 32.77 -41.09
C LYS A 342 6.66 33.22 -41.83
N HIS A 343 7.27 32.30 -42.56
CA HIS A 343 8.47 32.47 -43.38
C HIS A 343 8.17 32.07 -44.84
N GLY A 344 7.13 32.67 -45.43
CA GLY A 344 6.59 32.22 -46.72
C GLY A 344 5.69 30.98 -46.58
N ASP A 345 6.09 29.86 -47.16
CA ASP A 345 5.39 28.55 -47.11
C ASP A 345 5.68 27.76 -45.82
N TYR A 346 6.64 28.25 -45.02
CA TYR A 346 7.05 27.64 -43.76
C TYR A 346 6.49 28.40 -42.56
N PHE A 347 6.20 27.66 -41.50
CA PHE A 347 5.74 28.19 -40.22
C PHE A 347 6.62 27.64 -39.10
N THR A 348 7.02 28.52 -38.18
CA THR A 348 7.68 28.13 -36.94
C THR A 348 6.74 28.41 -35.77
N VAL A 349 6.62 27.43 -34.87
CA VAL A 349 5.71 27.50 -33.72
C VAL A 349 6.52 27.38 -32.44
N TYR A 350 6.41 28.38 -31.57
CA TYR A 350 7.11 28.46 -30.29
C TYR A 350 6.06 28.42 -29.19
N THR A 351 6.00 27.34 -28.41
CA THR A 351 5.02 27.16 -27.33
C THR A 351 5.74 26.92 -26.00
N GLY A 352 5.21 27.49 -24.92
CA GLY A 352 5.86 27.47 -23.60
C GLY A 352 6.34 28.83 -23.14
N LEU A 353 5.90 29.93 -23.77
CA LEU A 353 6.37 31.26 -23.40
C LEU A 353 5.60 31.80 -22.18
N LYS A 354 6.29 32.40 -21.21
CA LYS A 354 5.71 33.14 -20.10
C LYS A 354 5.23 34.50 -20.58
N ASP A 355 6.15 35.32 -21.06
CA ASP A 355 5.89 36.65 -21.60
C ASP A 355 6.21 36.68 -23.09
N VAL A 356 5.40 37.39 -23.88
CA VAL A 356 5.61 37.56 -25.33
C VAL A 356 5.89 39.03 -25.60
N VAL A 357 7.01 39.31 -26.29
CA VAL A 357 7.43 40.68 -26.61
C VAL A 357 7.03 41.13 -28.02
N VAL A 358 6.45 40.22 -28.81
CA VAL A 358 6.01 40.47 -30.19
C VAL A 358 4.49 40.46 -30.34
N LYS A 359 3.96 41.21 -31.32
CA LYS A 359 2.52 41.31 -31.62
C LYS A 359 2.18 40.67 -32.96
N GLN A 360 0.92 40.28 -33.14
CA GLN A 360 0.43 39.78 -34.43
C GLN A 360 0.63 40.83 -35.54
N GLY A 361 1.12 40.39 -36.70
CA GLY A 361 1.47 41.23 -37.85
C GLY A 361 2.85 41.89 -37.77
N GLN A 362 3.60 41.70 -36.68
CA GLN A 362 4.94 42.26 -36.52
C GLN A 362 5.96 41.48 -37.37
N GLN A 363 6.81 42.20 -38.09
CA GLN A 363 8.00 41.62 -38.74
C GLN A 363 9.08 41.36 -37.69
N VAL A 364 9.67 40.17 -37.74
CA VAL A 364 10.72 39.72 -36.83
C VAL A 364 11.95 39.32 -37.63
N ASN A 365 13.13 39.59 -37.07
CA ASN A 365 14.42 39.24 -37.64
C ASN A 365 14.96 37.94 -37.02
N THR A 366 15.91 37.31 -37.71
CA THR A 366 16.68 36.19 -37.16
C THR A 366 17.36 36.60 -35.84
N ASN A 367 17.31 35.74 -34.82
CA ASN A 367 17.80 35.98 -33.45
C ASN A 367 17.09 37.09 -32.67
N GLN A 368 15.98 37.64 -33.16
CA GLN A 368 15.19 38.57 -32.39
C GLN A 368 14.47 37.86 -31.25
N ASP A 369 14.48 38.46 -30.05
CA ASP A 369 13.74 37.95 -28.90
C ASP A 369 12.23 38.04 -29.14
N ILE A 370 11.54 36.91 -28.92
CA ILE A 370 10.08 36.79 -29.09
C ILE A 370 9.34 36.56 -27.76
N GLY A 371 10.05 36.12 -26.73
CA GLY A 371 9.49 35.95 -25.40
C GLY A 371 10.46 35.31 -24.41
N THR A 372 9.97 35.02 -23.22
CA THR A 372 10.71 34.30 -22.16
C THR A 372 10.04 32.96 -21.88
N ILE A 373 10.80 31.95 -21.45
CA ILE A 373 10.23 30.61 -21.18
C ILE A 373 9.48 30.54 -19.84
N VAL A 374 8.38 29.79 -19.80
CA VAL A 374 7.65 29.46 -18.57
C VAL A 374 8.32 28.28 -17.85
N ALA A 375 8.31 28.32 -16.51
CA ALA A 375 8.65 27.15 -15.69
C ALA A 375 7.37 26.44 -15.28
N ASN A 376 7.36 25.11 -15.36
CA ASN A 376 6.29 24.31 -14.80
C ASN A 376 6.36 24.29 -13.25
N SER A 377 5.40 23.65 -12.60
CA SER A 377 5.32 23.55 -11.14
C SER A 377 6.48 22.79 -10.48
N GLU A 378 7.29 22.08 -11.25
CA GLU A 378 8.49 21.34 -10.82
C GLU A 378 9.78 22.13 -11.09
N GLY A 379 9.65 23.39 -11.57
CA GLY A 379 10.79 24.24 -11.92
C GLY A 379 11.44 23.90 -13.26
N ILE A 380 10.84 22.99 -14.05
CA ILE A 380 11.34 22.60 -15.37
C ILE A 380 10.80 23.57 -16.42
N SER A 381 11.70 24.19 -17.17
CA SER A 381 11.38 25.07 -18.30
C SER A 381 11.61 24.36 -19.62
N GLU A 382 10.58 24.31 -20.46
CA GLU A 382 10.59 23.55 -21.72
C GLU A 382 9.93 24.33 -22.84
N LEU A 383 10.65 24.51 -23.96
CA LEU A 383 10.14 25.08 -25.20
C LEU A 383 9.69 23.96 -26.13
N ARG A 384 8.42 23.96 -26.54
CA ARG A 384 7.95 23.13 -27.65
C ARG A 384 8.11 23.91 -28.94
N PHE A 385 8.98 23.41 -29.79
CA PHE A 385 9.34 24.02 -31.06
C PHE A 385 8.92 23.14 -32.22
N GLN A 386 8.19 23.71 -33.18
CA GLN A 386 7.78 23.00 -34.41
C GLN A 386 8.17 23.80 -35.64
N ILE A 387 8.59 23.10 -36.68
CA ILE A 387 8.72 23.63 -38.04
C ILE A 387 7.67 22.93 -38.89
N ARG A 388 6.90 23.68 -39.66
CA ARG A 388 5.87 23.14 -40.55
C ARG A 388 6.06 23.71 -41.94
N LYS A 389 5.88 22.89 -42.96
CA LYS A 389 5.75 23.34 -44.35
C LYS A 389 4.30 23.16 -44.76
N ASN A 390 3.59 24.25 -45.02
CA ASN A 390 2.14 24.23 -45.14
C ASN A 390 1.46 23.57 -43.91
N PHE A 391 0.98 22.34 -44.06
CA PHE A 391 0.31 21.58 -42.99
C PHE A 391 1.18 20.48 -42.37
N ASP A 392 2.26 20.09 -43.04
CA ASP A 392 3.09 18.95 -42.64
C ASP A 392 4.11 19.39 -41.61
N ALA A 393 4.16 18.66 -40.49
CA ALA A 393 5.18 18.84 -39.47
C ALA A 393 6.52 18.27 -39.96
N LEU A 394 7.57 19.07 -39.87
CA LEU A 394 8.93 18.70 -40.24
C LEU A 394 9.75 18.50 -38.98
N ASN A 395 10.72 17.57 -39.02
CA ASN A 395 11.64 17.33 -37.92
C ASN A 395 12.55 18.56 -37.69
N PRO A 396 12.37 19.33 -36.60
CA PRO A 396 13.15 20.55 -36.41
C PRO A 396 14.66 20.30 -36.26
N GLN A 397 15.08 19.12 -35.80
CA GLN A 397 16.49 18.79 -35.60
C GLN A 397 17.27 18.74 -36.92
N GLU A 398 16.62 18.51 -38.06
CA GLU A 398 17.29 18.56 -39.37
C GLU A 398 17.53 19.98 -39.89
N TRP A 399 16.87 20.97 -39.28
CA TRP A 399 16.85 22.35 -39.75
C TRP A 399 17.73 23.27 -38.90
N LEU A 400 17.91 22.93 -37.62
CA LEU A 400 18.79 23.63 -36.71
C LEU A 400 20.26 23.21 -36.93
N ARG A 401 21.19 24.11 -36.62
CA ARG A 401 22.64 23.84 -36.70
C ARG A 401 23.06 22.76 -35.69
N ASN A 402 23.93 21.85 -36.13
CA ASN A 402 24.57 20.85 -35.25
C ASN A 402 25.56 21.47 -34.27
#